data_AF-A0A1H1TI44-F1
#
_entry.id   AF-A0A1H1TI44-F1
#
_cell.length_a   1.000
_cell.length_b   1.000
_cell.length_c   1.000
_cell.angle_alpha   90.00
_cell.angle_beta   90.00
_cell.angle_gamma   90.00
#
_symmetry.space_group_name_H-M   'P 1'
#
loop_
_entity.id
_entity.type
_entity.pdbx_description
1 polymer ?
#
loop_
_entity_poly.entity_id
_entity_poly.type
_entity_poly.pdbx_seq_one_letter_code
_entity_poly.pdbx_strand_id
1 'polypeptide(L)'
;MRLFKLNIIAVTLIFTIPSFAQDITLFQQFNGRYDYTAFGNTLNPFENNLDFSFCFPLESSSANLNLSPSSTVVAAYLYWAGSGTGDTSVTLNGFNIEAADTYLVDYTEVFSETLTYFSCFADITDIIISEGNINYTFSDLDITDDLTNTAGYCDNRTNFAGWSVYIIYEEDSLPLNQLNLYQGLEIINRNNQEKIITIDNLNVIDNEGAKIGFLAWEGDNNLNFGESLSINDNILSNPPLNLSDNAFNGTNSFTNSNTYYNCDLDVYDIQDNISIGDTNATIKMTTGALDEFGVFRADLIIINNIVTVLNSQLPDARITLDDFTINCSNRTVVGNYTVSNTNSTDTLPQNTPIAFYADGILVGQSQTQNTILINGSESGMITLSIPDILSDSFLLTLAVDDDGTGIGTVIEINENNNNDAELIELLIAPAIQELPNAIGCNEGFNSASFNLVELFETATQIDSDDIIFYEALSDLETDENNIINPEDYQNITNPITIYVKVDNPPCYDAYQFQLSVDNCPPYVPEGFSPNGDGTNDWFNIQGLYDVFEQHELKIYNRYGTLIFEGDNDKKWYGLINRGLNNKGELVPVGTYFYVLYPNDPEYQPQVGWVYVNY
;
A
#
# COMPACT_ATOMS: atom_id res chain seq x y z
N MET A 1 -34.16 59.87 -8.79
CA MET A 1 -32.94 60.32 -8.07
C MET A 1 -33.05 59.94 -6.61
N ARG A 2 -32.48 58.80 -6.21
CA ARG A 2 -32.14 58.42 -4.82
C ARG A 2 -31.23 57.19 -4.92
N LEU A 3 -29.92 57.42 -4.93
CA LEU A 3 -28.92 56.37 -4.79
C LEU A 3 -28.87 55.95 -3.32
N PHE A 4 -29.03 54.66 -3.04
CA PHE A 4 -28.61 54.07 -1.78
C PHE A 4 -27.12 53.74 -1.88
N LYS A 5 -26.30 54.40 -1.04
CA LYS A 5 -24.91 54.01 -0.81
C LYS A 5 -24.88 52.83 0.15
N LEU A 6 -24.39 51.69 -0.31
CA LEU A 6 -24.06 50.53 0.52
C LEU A 6 -22.65 50.77 1.08
N ASN A 7 -22.52 51.07 2.37
CA ASN A 7 -21.23 51.11 3.05
C ASN A 7 -20.88 49.68 3.49
N ILE A 8 -19.86 49.10 2.87
CA ILE A 8 -19.25 47.84 3.31
C ILE A 8 -18.18 48.20 4.34
N ILE A 9 -18.43 47.88 5.60
CA ILE A 9 -17.45 47.92 6.67
C ILE A 9 -16.70 46.59 6.61
N ALA A 10 -15.45 46.61 6.13
CA ALA A 10 -14.55 45.48 6.23
C ALA A 10 -14.03 45.42 7.67
N VAL A 11 -14.49 44.43 8.43
CA VAL A 11 -13.94 44.08 9.74
C VAL A 11 -12.80 43.10 9.48
N THR A 12 -11.56 43.59 9.54
CA THR A 12 -10.36 42.76 9.56
C THR A 12 -10.27 42.12 10.94
N LEU A 13 -10.65 40.84 11.05
CA LEU A 13 -10.31 40.03 12.22
C LEU A 13 -8.81 39.75 12.18
N ILE A 14 -8.05 40.36 13.08
CA ILE A 14 -6.67 39.96 13.37
C ILE A 14 -6.79 38.70 14.24
N PHE A 15 -6.47 37.55 13.66
CA PHE A 15 -6.25 36.33 14.43
C PHE A 15 -4.87 36.44 15.07
N THR A 16 -4.82 36.71 16.38
CA THR A 16 -3.62 36.45 17.18
C THR A 16 -3.58 34.96 17.48
N ILE A 17 -2.68 34.22 16.83
CA ILE A 17 -2.38 32.84 17.20
C ILE A 17 -1.55 32.93 18.49
N PRO A 18 -2.00 32.38 19.63
CA PRO A 18 -1.14 32.28 20.79
C PRO A 18 0.04 31.37 20.45
N SER A 19 1.26 31.91 20.54
CA SER A 19 2.50 31.16 20.42
C SER A 19 2.68 30.35 21.70
N PHE A 20 2.36 29.06 21.65
CA PHE A 20 2.76 28.14 22.73
C PHE A 20 4.13 27.58 22.37
N ALA A 21 4.99 27.41 23.39
CA ALA A 21 6.26 26.71 23.25
C ALA A 21 6.07 25.41 22.46
N GLN A 22 6.99 25.11 21.56
CA GLN A 22 6.91 23.93 20.70
C GLN A 22 7.72 22.82 21.35
N ASP A 23 7.03 21.76 21.77
CA ASP A 23 7.63 20.61 22.45
C ASP A 23 8.85 20.08 21.69
N ILE A 24 9.93 19.76 22.42
CA ILE A 24 11.06 19.05 21.84
C ILE A 24 10.60 17.62 21.50
N THR A 25 10.56 17.31 20.20
CA THR A 25 10.07 16.03 19.67
C THR A 25 11.08 15.41 18.71
N LEU A 26 10.97 14.10 18.46
CA LEU A 26 11.86 13.39 17.54
C LEU A 26 11.69 13.97 16.13
N PHE A 27 12.77 14.53 15.59
CA PHE A 27 12.79 15.12 14.25
C PHE A 27 13.29 14.12 13.21
N GLN A 28 14.46 13.54 13.46
CA GLN A 28 15.10 12.58 12.55
C GLN A 28 15.71 11.44 13.34
N GLN A 29 15.68 10.26 12.74
CA GLN A 29 16.30 9.07 13.28
C GLN A 29 17.11 8.37 12.20
N PHE A 30 18.35 8.05 12.54
CA PHE A 30 19.30 7.37 11.65
C PHE A 30 19.75 6.07 12.32
N ASN A 31 19.47 4.94 11.67
CA ASN A 31 19.80 3.61 12.18
C ASN A 31 20.87 2.98 11.30
N GLY A 32 22.05 2.73 11.85
CA GLY A 32 23.19 2.23 11.09
C GLY A 32 24.51 2.69 11.69
N ARG A 33 25.55 2.81 10.87
CA ARG A 33 26.88 3.23 11.33
C ARG A 33 27.01 4.75 11.34
N TYR A 34 26.10 5.39 12.06
CA TYR A 34 25.99 6.83 12.11
C TYR A 34 26.52 7.40 13.42
N ASP A 35 27.10 8.59 13.30
CA ASP A 35 27.45 9.45 14.42
C ASP A 35 27.26 10.92 13.99
N TYR A 36 27.49 11.86 14.90
CA TYR A 36 27.40 13.28 14.61
C TYR A 36 28.56 14.09 15.19
N THR A 37 28.76 15.25 14.57
CA THR A 37 29.57 16.36 15.09
C THR A 37 28.75 17.65 14.97
N ALA A 38 29.16 18.69 15.67
CA ALA A 38 28.55 20.00 15.55
C ALA A 38 29.59 21.12 15.58
N PHE A 39 29.27 22.24 14.94
CA PHE A 39 30.08 23.46 14.97
C PHE A 39 29.17 24.67 14.90
N GLY A 40 29.64 25.83 15.33
CA GLY A 40 28.85 27.05 15.37
C GLY A 40 29.59 28.16 16.08
N ASN A 41 28.99 29.35 16.14
CA ASN A 41 29.51 30.45 16.95
C ASN A 41 28.38 31.31 17.55
N THR A 42 28.66 31.95 18.68
CA THR A 42 27.78 32.98 19.23
C THR A 42 27.93 34.28 18.42
N LEU A 43 26.91 35.15 18.48
CA LEU A 43 27.03 36.54 18.06
C LEU A 43 27.09 37.48 19.27
N ASN A 44 27.05 36.96 20.49
CA ASN A 44 27.29 37.76 21.69
C ASN A 44 28.79 38.06 21.82
N PRO A 45 29.21 39.32 21.97
CA PRO A 45 30.62 39.67 22.14
C PRO A 45 31.21 39.22 23.49
N PHE A 46 30.34 39.09 24.50
CA PHE A 46 30.66 38.67 25.87
C PHE A 46 29.43 37.99 26.49
N GLU A 47 29.59 37.36 27.65
CA GLU A 47 28.48 36.88 28.47
C GLU A 47 27.64 38.07 28.98
N ASN A 48 26.35 38.08 28.66
CA ASN A 48 25.45 39.21 28.92
C ASN A 48 25.30 39.55 30.42
N ASN A 49 25.44 38.59 31.33
CA ASN A 49 25.39 38.79 32.78
C ASN A 49 26.70 39.33 33.40
N LEU A 50 27.80 39.36 32.64
CA LEU A 50 29.10 39.86 33.09
C LEU A 50 29.51 41.21 32.47
N ASP A 51 29.16 41.45 31.20
CA ASP A 51 29.47 42.72 30.51
C ASP A 51 28.21 43.50 30.14
N PHE A 52 28.07 44.66 30.78
CA PHE A 52 26.89 45.51 30.68
C PHE A 52 26.97 46.51 29.51
N SER A 53 28.07 46.51 28.75
CA SER A 53 28.38 47.52 27.71
C SER A 53 27.72 47.27 26.36
N PHE A 54 27.11 46.09 26.15
CA PHE A 54 26.43 45.74 24.91
C PHE A 54 24.97 45.32 25.16
N CYS A 55 24.21 45.32 24.07
CA CYS A 55 22.93 44.63 23.97
C CYS A 55 22.76 44.00 22.57
N PHE A 56 23.27 44.68 21.55
CA PHE A 56 23.19 44.21 20.17
C PHE A 56 24.24 43.12 19.88
N PRO A 57 23.89 42.15 19.01
CA PRO A 57 24.82 41.11 18.57
C PRO A 57 25.89 41.66 17.62
N LEU A 58 26.94 40.86 17.39
CA LEU A 58 27.90 41.05 16.32
C LEU A 58 27.21 40.89 14.96
N GLU A 59 27.69 41.61 13.93
CA GLU A 59 27.15 41.51 12.56
C GLU A 59 27.41 40.14 11.90
N SER A 60 28.44 39.43 12.36
CA SER A 60 28.80 38.09 11.88
C SER A 60 29.72 37.36 12.85
N SER A 61 29.75 36.03 12.74
CA SER A 61 30.74 35.18 13.40
C SER A 61 31.06 33.96 12.54
N SER A 62 32.17 33.28 12.84
CA SER A 62 32.63 32.14 12.05
C SER A 62 33.02 30.94 12.89
N ALA A 63 32.90 29.74 12.31
CA ALA A 63 33.36 28.49 12.91
C ALA A 63 33.93 27.54 11.84
N ASN A 64 34.91 26.74 12.23
CA ASN A 64 35.54 25.77 11.33
C ASN A 64 34.82 24.42 11.43
N LEU A 65 34.49 23.83 10.28
CA LEU A 65 34.12 22.43 10.20
C LEU A 65 35.38 21.55 10.13
N ASN A 66 35.48 20.62 11.07
CA ASN A 66 36.53 19.60 11.11
C ASN A 66 35.92 18.20 11.09
N LEU A 67 35.57 17.68 9.92
CA LEU A 67 35.09 16.32 9.73
C LEU A 67 36.22 15.38 9.28
N SER A 68 36.19 14.10 9.66
CA SER A 68 37.18 13.14 9.18
C SER A 68 37.01 12.92 7.67
N PRO A 69 38.11 12.76 6.88
CA PRO A 69 38.00 12.42 5.46
C PRO A 69 37.38 11.04 5.18
N SER A 70 37.26 10.18 6.21
CA SER A 70 36.55 8.90 6.14
C SER A 70 35.04 9.02 6.28
N SER A 71 34.54 10.16 6.78
CA SER A 71 33.12 10.36 7.05
C SER A 71 32.38 10.70 5.76
N THR A 72 31.23 10.06 5.56
CA THR A 72 30.27 10.45 4.53
C THR A 72 29.17 11.28 5.16
N VAL A 73 29.01 12.54 4.75
CA VAL A 73 27.92 13.40 5.26
C VAL A 73 26.58 12.85 4.76
N VAL A 74 25.66 12.61 5.69
CA VAL A 74 24.31 12.11 5.44
C VAL A 74 23.29 13.24 5.51
N ALA A 75 23.43 14.11 6.52
CA ALA A 75 22.60 15.26 6.72
C ALA A 75 23.35 16.38 7.45
N ALA A 76 23.00 17.64 7.19
CA ALA A 76 23.48 18.79 7.93
C ALA A 76 22.37 19.83 8.14
N TYR A 77 22.21 20.25 9.39
CA TYR A 77 21.11 21.10 9.83
C TYR A 77 21.63 22.36 10.50
N LEU A 78 21.33 23.52 9.93
CA LEU A 78 21.62 24.84 10.49
C LEU A 78 20.51 25.27 11.43
N TYR A 79 20.90 25.71 12.62
CA TYR A 79 20.04 26.37 13.59
C TYR A 79 20.58 27.76 13.87
N TRP A 80 19.70 28.76 13.91
CA TRP A 80 20.03 30.09 14.40
C TRP A 80 18.89 30.63 15.25
N ALA A 81 19.24 31.35 16.29
CA ALA A 81 18.30 31.78 17.30
C ALA A 81 18.68 33.15 17.85
N GLY A 82 17.71 33.78 18.52
CA GLY A 82 17.95 35.04 19.21
C GLY A 82 16.72 35.60 19.90
N SER A 83 16.90 36.80 20.43
CA SER A 83 15.82 37.58 21.03
C SER A 83 14.83 38.11 19.98
N GLY A 84 13.55 38.09 20.31
CA GLY A 84 12.49 38.64 19.48
C GLY A 84 11.65 37.60 18.76
N THR A 85 10.95 38.05 17.72
CA THR A 85 10.08 37.19 16.91
C THR A 85 10.79 36.52 15.73
N GLY A 86 12.02 36.95 15.47
CA GLY A 86 12.98 36.26 14.62
C GLY A 86 13.16 36.80 13.22
N ASP A 87 14.31 36.45 12.67
CA ASP A 87 14.68 36.65 11.28
C ASP A 87 14.72 35.29 10.58
N THR A 88 13.92 35.13 9.54
CA THR A 88 13.80 33.87 8.81
C THR A 88 14.78 33.75 7.65
N SER A 89 15.60 34.77 7.39
CA SER A 89 16.54 34.81 6.28
C SER A 89 17.93 35.22 6.77
N VAL A 90 18.93 34.41 6.49
CA VAL A 90 20.31 34.62 6.94
C VAL A 90 21.30 34.20 5.86
N THR A 91 22.57 34.52 6.04
CA THR A 91 23.62 34.12 5.11
C THR A 91 24.63 33.19 5.77
N LEU A 92 25.02 32.11 5.08
CA LEU A 92 26.14 31.25 5.46
C LEU A 92 27.15 31.21 4.31
N ASN A 93 28.36 31.73 4.49
CA ASN A 93 29.41 31.82 3.46
C ASN A 93 28.96 32.50 2.14
N GLY A 94 28.01 33.43 2.23
CA GLY A 94 27.44 34.12 1.07
C GLY A 94 26.26 33.40 0.42
N PHE A 95 25.90 32.19 0.86
CA PHE A 95 24.67 31.52 0.48
C PHE A 95 23.50 32.07 1.31
N ASN A 96 22.44 32.52 0.65
CA ASN A 96 21.20 32.92 1.30
C ASN A 96 20.44 31.68 1.76
N ILE A 97 20.13 31.61 3.06
CA ILE A 97 19.43 30.51 3.70
C ILE A 97 18.10 31.04 4.22
N GLU A 98 17.01 30.38 3.82
CA GLU A 98 15.68 30.64 4.35
C GLU A 98 15.32 29.55 5.36
N ALA A 99 14.67 29.94 6.44
CA ALA A 99 14.16 29.00 7.44
C ALA A 99 13.13 28.06 6.80
N ALA A 100 13.34 26.76 6.97
CA ALA A 100 12.34 25.74 6.69
C ALA A 100 11.23 25.77 7.76
N ASP A 101 11.62 26.01 9.02
CA ASP A 101 10.71 26.17 10.15
C ASP A 101 11.23 27.22 11.14
N THR A 102 10.30 27.81 11.90
CA THR A 102 10.59 28.77 12.98
C THR A 102 9.83 28.37 14.25
N TYR A 103 10.59 28.24 15.33
CA TYR A 103 10.14 27.95 16.67
C TYR A 103 10.11 29.23 17.49
N LEU A 104 9.11 29.36 18.35
CA LEU A 104 8.96 30.50 19.25
C LEU A 104 8.72 30.01 20.68
N VAL A 105 9.28 30.72 21.65
CA VAL A 105 9.02 30.49 23.07
C VAL A 105 8.88 31.82 23.80
N ASP A 106 7.94 31.88 24.73
CA ASP A 106 7.65 33.09 25.51
C ASP A 106 8.15 32.95 26.94
N TYR A 107 8.89 33.95 27.41
CA TYR A 107 9.23 34.15 28.81
C TYR A 107 8.40 35.31 29.36
N THR A 108 7.61 35.03 30.40
CA THR A 108 6.88 36.07 31.12
C THR A 108 7.35 36.11 32.57
N GLU A 109 8.00 37.22 32.95
CA GLU A 109 8.29 37.49 34.35
C GLU A 109 7.09 38.13 35.05
N VAL A 110 6.95 37.88 36.36
CA VAL A 110 5.82 38.38 37.14
C VAL A 110 5.83 39.92 37.14
N PHE A 111 4.78 40.52 36.56
CA PHE A 111 4.61 41.98 36.37
C PHE A 111 5.44 42.63 35.26
N SER A 112 6.08 41.84 34.39
CA SER A 112 6.82 42.32 33.20
C SER A 112 6.04 42.09 31.91
N GLU A 113 6.48 42.72 30.82
CA GLU A 113 6.03 42.37 29.47
C GLU A 113 6.56 40.97 29.09
N THR A 114 5.84 40.26 28.24
CA THR A 114 6.26 38.96 27.71
C THR A 114 7.38 39.17 26.71
N LEU A 115 8.49 38.45 26.89
CA LEU A 115 9.62 38.41 25.97
C LEU A 115 9.55 37.13 25.13
N THR A 116 9.52 37.28 23.81
CA THR A 116 9.55 36.16 22.87
C THR A 116 10.98 35.87 22.42
N TYR A 117 11.30 34.61 22.20
CA TYR A 117 12.56 34.16 21.61
C TYR A 117 12.26 33.23 20.46
N PHE A 118 13.14 33.23 19.46
CA PHE A 118 12.97 32.40 18.28
C PHE A 118 14.17 31.48 18.06
N SER A 119 13.90 30.39 17.35
CA SER A 119 14.91 29.58 16.68
C SER A 119 14.41 29.22 15.29
N CYS A 120 15.28 29.28 14.32
CA CYS A 120 15.03 28.90 12.94
C CYS A 120 15.88 27.69 12.58
N PHE A 121 15.35 26.88 11.67
CA PHE A 121 15.97 25.66 11.19
C PHE A 121 16.07 25.68 9.66
N ALA A 122 17.17 25.18 9.10
CA ALA A 122 17.29 24.89 7.68
C ALA A 122 18.15 23.65 7.40
N ASP A 123 17.76 22.84 6.41
CA ASP A 123 18.62 21.80 5.85
C ASP A 123 19.65 22.44 4.91
N ILE A 124 20.93 22.26 5.24
CA ILE A 124 22.07 22.79 4.48
C ILE A 124 23.01 21.67 4.01
N THR A 125 22.50 20.44 3.93
CA THR A 125 23.29 19.23 3.59
C THR A 125 24.09 19.43 2.30
N ASP A 126 23.46 19.95 1.24
CA ASP A 126 24.12 20.19 -0.05
C ASP A 126 25.26 21.22 0.05
N ILE A 127 25.10 22.25 0.89
CA ILE A 127 26.13 23.27 1.11
C ILE A 127 27.34 22.62 1.78
N ILE A 128 27.12 21.85 2.86
CA ILE A 128 28.20 21.17 3.59
C ILE A 128 28.91 20.14 2.71
N ILE A 129 28.18 19.36 1.90
CA ILE A 129 28.77 18.40 0.95
C ILE A 129 29.61 19.12 -0.11
N SER A 130 29.13 20.25 -0.62
CA SER A 130 29.81 20.98 -1.69
C SER A 130 31.06 21.74 -1.24
N GLU A 131 31.01 22.38 -0.07
CA GLU A 131 32.09 23.24 0.45
C GLU A 131 33.09 22.44 1.32
N GLY A 132 32.62 21.43 2.05
CA GLY A 132 33.45 20.54 2.88
C GLY A 132 34.06 21.22 4.12
N ASN A 133 35.24 20.73 4.53
CA ASN A 133 35.96 21.25 5.70
C ASN A 133 36.59 22.62 5.43
N ILE A 134 35.84 23.69 5.72
CA ILE A 134 36.29 25.07 5.64
C ILE A 134 35.84 25.88 6.87
N ASN A 135 36.21 27.16 6.90
CA ASN A 135 35.64 28.13 7.83
C ASN A 135 34.31 28.65 7.28
N TYR A 136 33.23 28.48 8.04
CA TYR A 136 31.90 28.98 7.70
C TYR A 136 31.62 30.27 8.46
N THR A 137 31.14 31.29 7.76
CA THR A 137 30.81 32.61 8.30
C THR A 137 29.30 32.81 8.19
N PHE A 138 28.67 33.02 9.33
CA PHE A 138 27.26 33.34 9.46
C PHE A 138 27.09 34.86 9.58
N SER A 139 26.14 35.42 8.84
CA SER A 139 25.87 36.86 8.82
C SER A 139 24.41 37.16 8.49
N ASP A 140 24.08 38.46 8.54
CA ASP A 140 22.80 39.04 8.11
C ASP A 140 21.59 38.69 8.98
N LEU A 141 21.80 38.07 10.16
CA LEU A 141 20.76 37.99 11.19
C LEU A 141 20.47 39.38 11.78
N ASP A 142 19.24 39.88 11.61
CA ASP A 142 18.82 41.17 12.15
C ASP A 142 17.71 41.03 13.22
N ILE A 143 18.08 41.28 14.47
CA ILE A 143 17.15 41.37 15.62
C ILE A 143 17.13 42.77 16.25
N THR A 144 17.65 43.77 15.54
CA THR A 144 17.87 45.13 16.06
C THR A 144 16.56 45.80 16.46
N ASP A 145 15.50 45.61 15.67
CA ASP A 145 14.19 46.20 15.92
C ASP A 145 13.57 45.68 17.23
N ASP A 146 13.64 44.37 17.48
CA ASP A 146 13.12 43.75 18.70
C ASP A 146 13.92 44.21 19.94
N LEU A 147 15.26 44.22 19.86
CA LEU A 147 16.12 44.70 20.96
C LEU A 147 15.95 46.20 21.25
N THR A 148 15.61 47.01 20.25
CA THR A 148 15.44 48.46 20.41
C THR A 148 14.07 48.82 20.98
N ASN A 149 13.02 48.12 20.55
CA ASN A 149 11.64 48.52 20.81
C ASN A 149 10.97 47.72 21.94
N THR A 150 11.54 46.59 22.36
CA THR A 150 11.01 45.76 23.44
C THR A 150 11.90 45.90 24.68
N ALA A 151 11.34 46.51 25.73
CA ALA A 151 12.03 46.60 27.01
C ALA A 151 12.11 45.22 27.66
N GLY A 152 13.24 44.90 28.30
CA GLY A 152 13.43 43.64 29.02
C GLY A 152 14.62 42.82 28.54
N TYR A 153 14.82 42.60 27.23
CA TYR A 153 15.95 41.78 26.76
C TYR A 153 17.30 42.29 27.28
N CYS A 154 17.61 43.56 27.04
CA CYS A 154 18.86 44.18 27.50
C CYS A 154 18.89 44.40 29.02
N ASP A 155 17.75 44.75 29.62
CA ASP A 155 17.67 45.14 31.03
C ASP A 155 17.75 43.92 31.97
N ASN A 156 17.14 42.81 31.54
CA ASN A 156 17.14 41.53 32.25
C ASN A 156 18.37 40.68 31.94
N ARG A 157 19.20 41.09 30.97
CA ARG A 157 20.37 40.33 30.50
C ARG A 157 19.97 38.97 29.95
N THR A 158 18.97 39.00 29.08
CA THR A 158 18.47 37.84 28.34
C THR A 158 18.50 38.13 26.84
N ASN A 159 19.45 38.96 26.42
CA ASN A 159 19.70 39.25 25.01
C ASN A 159 20.75 38.29 24.46
N PHE A 160 20.41 37.57 23.38
CA PHE A 160 21.33 36.70 22.68
C PHE A 160 21.06 36.63 21.17
N ALA A 161 22.09 36.21 20.45
CA ALA A 161 21.96 35.63 19.12
C ALA A 161 23.10 34.65 18.86
N GLY A 162 22.84 33.61 18.07
CA GLY A 162 23.86 32.63 17.72
C GLY A 162 23.40 31.64 16.67
N TRP A 163 24.33 30.78 16.25
CA TRP A 163 24.07 29.75 15.27
C TRP A 163 24.92 28.49 15.53
N SER A 164 24.40 27.36 15.07
CA SER A 164 25.09 26.08 15.10
C SER A 164 24.65 25.20 13.91
N VAL A 165 25.48 24.23 13.58
CA VAL A 165 25.23 23.23 12.56
C VAL A 165 25.51 21.87 13.15
N TYR A 166 24.50 21.00 13.13
CA TYR A 166 24.67 19.56 13.38
C TYR A 166 24.96 18.85 12.06
N ILE A 167 25.98 18.00 12.03
CA ILE A 167 26.32 17.14 10.89
C ILE A 167 26.20 15.69 11.32
N ILE A 168 25.32 14.96 10.66
CA ILE A 168 25.18 13.52 10.78
C ILE A 168 26.02 12.89 9.67
N TYR A 169 26.87 11.94 10.04
CA TYR A 169 27.76 11.27 9.11
C TYR A 169 27.79 9.76 9.31
N GLU A 170 28.13 9.04 8.25
CA GLU A 170 28.33 7.59 8.24
C GLU A 170 29.83 7.25 8.16
N GLU A 171 30.26 6.24 8.92
CA GLU A 171 31.60 5.66 8.82
C GLU A 171 31.59 4.15 9.08
N ASP A 172 32.29 3.38 8.24
CA ASP A 172 32.39 1.92 8.37
C ASP A 172 32.92 1.43 9.73
N SER A 173 33.74 2.25 10.41
CA SER A 173 34.33 1.93 11.71
C SER A 173 33.39 2.13 12.90
N LEU A 174 32.28 2.84 12.73
CA LEU A 174 31.34 3.09 13.82
C LEU A 174 30.54 1.82 14.16
N PRO A 175 30.18 1.61 15.44
CA PRO A 175 29.19 0.60 15.80
C PRO A 175 27.83 0.90 15.15
N LEU A 176 26.94 -0.09 15.17
CA LEU A 176 25.54 0.12 14.77
C LEU A 176 24.85 0.92 15.87
N ASN A 177 24.49 2.15 15.54
CA ASN A 177 23.88 3.10 16.42
C ASN A 177 22.48 3.45 15.93
N GLN A 178 21.62 3.75 16.89
CA GLN A 178 20.45 4.58 16.69
C GLN A 178 20.85 6.00 17.08
N LEU A 179 20.86 6.90 16.09
CA LEU A 179 21.05 8.33 16.29
C LEU A 179 19.71 9.03 16.16
N ASN A 180 19.28 9.67 17.24
CA ASN A 180 18.03 10.43 17.29
C ASN A 180 18.36 11.92 17.43
N LEU A 181 17.85 12.73 16.52
CA LEU A 181 17.87 14.19 16.63
C LEU A 181 16.46 14.65 17.00
N TYR A 182 16.35 15.29 18.15
CA TYR A 182 15.15 15.95 18.64
C TYR A 182 15.28 17.44 18.40
N GLN A 183 14.18 18.09 17.98
CA GLN A 183 14.14 19.53 17.79
C GLN A 183 12.85 20.13 18.37
N GLY A 184 12.93 21.39 18.76
CA GLY A 184 11.83 22.18 19.27
C GLY A 184 12.37 23.51 19.82
N LEU A 185 11.58 24.17 20.67
CA LEU A 185 12.09 25.29 21.45
C LEU A 185 11.32 25.41 22.75
N GLU A 186 12.00 25.08 23.84
CA GLU A 186 11.42 25.04 25.17
C GLU A 186 12.28 25.79 26.18
N ILE A 187 11.65 26.18 27.28
CA ILE A 187 12.25 27.07 28.26
C ILE A 187 12.18 26.44 29.65
N ILE A 188 13.32 26.40 30.33
CA ILE A 188 13.39 26.24 31.79
C ILE A 188 13.88 27.55 32.39
N ASN A 189 13.25 27.96 33.48
CA ASN A 189 13.49 29.24 34.13
C ASN A 189 13.02 29.21 35.58
N ARG A 190 13.04 30.37 36.23
CA ARG A 190 12.58 30.52 37.61
C ARG A 190 11.15 30.04 37.90
N ASN A 191 10.26 30.09 36.91
CA ASN A 191 8.86 29.68 37.01
C ASN A 191 8.65 28.20 36.62
N ASN A 192 9.51 27.66 35.74
CA ASN A 192 9.51 26.27 35.30
C ASN A 192 10.92 25.69 35.40
N GLN A 193 11.22 25.02 36.50
CA GLN A 193 12.59 24.71 36.93
C GLN A 193 13.17 23.43 36.34
N GLU A 194 12.35 22.62 35.67
CA GLU A 194 12.80 21.35 35.11
C GLU A 194 12.11 21.03 33.79
N LYS A 195 12.86 20.34 32.92
CA LYS A 195 12.33 19.68 31.73
C LYS A 195 12.77 18.23 31.73
N ILE A 196 11.82 17.34 31.43
CA ILE A 196 12.06 15.91 31.29
C ILE A 196 11.67 15.51 29.87
N ILE A 197 12.55 14.76 29.20
CA ILE A 197 12.32 14.16 27.89
C ILE A 197 12.55 12.66 28.03
N THR A 198 11.62 11.87 27.52
CA THR A 198 11.70 10.40 27.54
C THR A 198 12.08 9.92 26.15
N ILE A 199 13.04 9.00 26.09
CA ILE A 199 13.44 8.24 24.90
C ILE A 199 12.85 6.85 25.06
N ASP A 200 11.95 6.47 24.17
CA ASP A 200 11.33 5.14 24.14
C ASP A 200 11.97 4.24 23.08
N ASN A 201 11.53 2.98 22.99
CA ASN A 201 11.94 1.98 21.98
C ASN A 201 13.45 1.76 21.89
N LEU A 202 14.11 1.67 23.06
CA LEU A 202 15.50 1.27 23.14
C LEU A 202 15.64 -0.25 23.24
N ASN A 203 16.77 -0.77 22.77
CA ASN A 203 17.25 -2.10 23.13
C ASN A 203 18.77 -2.04 23.22
N VAL A 204 19.24 -1.46 24.32
CA VAL A 204 20.66 -1.20 24.53
C VAL A 204 21.37 -2.53 24.72
N ILE A 205 22.20 -2.92 23.76
CA ILE A 205 22.98 -4.18 23.84
C ILE A 205 24.42 -3.96 24.29
N ASP A 206 24.91 -2.74 24.09
CA ASP A 206 26.18 -2.22 24.54
C ASP A 206 26.00 -0.72 24.84
N ASN A 207 26.79 -0.18 25.76
CA ASN A 207 26.79 1.25 26.05
C ASN A 207 28.08 1.92 25.58
N GLU A 208 29.04 1.18 25.01
CA GLU A 208 30.30 1.75 24.50
C GLU A 208 30.05 2.86 23.47
N GLY A 209 30.59 4.06 23.76
CA GLY A 209 30.48 5.22 22.89
C GLY A 209 29.11 5.90 22.87
N ALA A 210 28.18 5.51 23.74
CA ALA A 210 26.90 6.19 23.88
C ALA A 210 27.12 7.64 24.34
N LYS A 211 26.42 8.59 23.70
CA LYS A 211 26.55 10.02 24.05
C LYS A 211 25.27 10.79 23.84
N ILE A 212 25.14 11.89 24.59
CA ILE A 212 24.10 12.89 24.43
C ILE A 212 24.75 14.24 24.14
N GLY A 213 24.20 14.99 23.21
CA GLY A 213 24.52 16.40 23.06
C GLY A 213 23.27 17.24 22.98
N PHE A 214 23.43 18.54 23.17
CA PHE A 214 22.33 19.48 23.10
C PHE A 214 22.79 20.84 22.59
N LEU A 215 21.81 21.60 22.10
CA LEU A 215 21.92 23.01 21.82
C LEU A 215 20.97 23.74 22.76
N ALA A 216 21.53 24.59 23.61
CA ALA A 216 20.78 25.48 24.47
C ALA A 216 21.23 26.92 24.26
N TRP A 217 20.32 27.86 24.45
CA TRP A 217 20.55 29.29 24.38
C TRP A 217 20.29 29.93 25.74
N GLU A 218 20.89 31.10 25.96
CA GLU A 218 20.88 31.85 27.23
C GLU A 218 21.52 31.10 28.42
N GLY A 219 22.36 30.08 28.19
CA GLY A 219 23.20 29.52 29.25
C GLY A 219 24.40 30.43 29.56
N ASP A 220 24.67 30.66 30.85
CA ASP A 220 25.81 31.44 31.33
C ASP A 220 26.54 30.82 32.53
N ASN A 221 27.81 31.20 32.72
CA ASN A 221 28.62 30.60 33.77
C ASN A 221 28.38 31.20 35.18
N ASN A 222 27.74 32.36 35.28
CA ASN A 222 27.67 33.15 36.51
C ASN A 222 26.37 32.94 37.32
N LEU A 223 25.31 32.38 36.71
CA LEU A 223 23.99 32.15 37.32
C LEU A 223 23.62 30.66 37.51
N ASN A 224 24.62 29.79 37.66
CA ASN A 224 24.54 28.32 37.67
C ASN A 224 23.78 27.63 38.84
N PHE A 225 22.78 28.27 39.43
CA PHE A 225 22.08 27.77 40.61
C PHE A 225 21.13 26.63 40.26
N GLY A 226 21.43 25.43 40.75
CA GLY A 226 20.56 24.26 40.56
C GLY A 226 20.56 23.73 39.12
N GLU A 227 21.56 24.11 38.34
CA GLU A 227 21.71 23.67 36.98
C GLU A 227 22.29 22.28 36.90
N SER A 228 21.63 21.42 36.13
CA SER A 228 22.14 20.09 35.86
C SER A 228 21.55 19.53 34.59
N LEU A 229 22.31 18.65 33.96
CA LEU A 229 21.83 17.69 32.98
C LEU A 229 22.00 16.29 33.58
N SER A 230 20.98 15.46 33.44
CA SER A 230 21.03 14.08 33.92
C SER A 230 20.38 13.12 32.94
N ILE A 231 20.85 11.87 32.96
CA ILE A 231 20.23 10.76 32.25
C ILE A 231 19.96 9.61 33.22
N ASN A 232 18.73 9.09 33.24
CA ASN A 232 18.28 8.10 34.21
C ASN A 232 18.62 8.49 35.66
N ASP A 233 18.37 9.76 35.99
CA ASP A 233 18.71 10.42 37.27
C ASP A 233 20.22 10.51 37.60
N ASN A 234 21.11 10.09 36.71
CA ASN A 234 22.56 10.27 36.87
C ASN A 234 23.01 11.62 36.29
N ILE A 235 23.57 12.49 37.13
CA ILE A 235 24.05 13.81 36.72
C ILE A 235 25.30 13.66 35.84
N LEU A 236 25.27 14.33 34.69
CA LEU A 236 26.34 14.36 33.69
C LEU A 236 27.31 15.52 33.97
N SER A 237 28.58 15.32 33.61
CA SER A 237 29.62 16.36 33.64
C SER A 237 30.80 15.97 32.74
N ASN A 238 31.54 16.95 32.21
CA ASN A 238 32.73 16.74 31.38
C ASN A 238 33.87 17.75 31.71
N PRO A 239 34.33 17.81 32.97
CA PRO A 239 35.32 18.81 33.40
C PRO A 239 36.60 18.79 32.53
N PRO A 240 37.22 19.95 32.26
CA PRO A 240 37.01 21.23 32.95
C PRO A 240 35.94 22.14 32.34
N LEU A 241 35.28 21.74 31.23
CA LEU A 241 34.26 22.57 30.58
C LEU A 241 32.99 22.58 31.40
N ASN A 242 32.28 21.44 31.47
CA ASN A 242 30.98 21.41 32.14
C ASN A 242 31.05 20.68 33.47
N LEU A 243 30.81 21.44 34.53
CA LEU A 243 30.74 20.93 35.88
C LEU A 243 29.34 20.36 36.12
N SER A 244 29.22 19.44 37.09
CA SER A 244 27.96 18.75 37.39
C SER A 244 26.83 19.68 37.86
N ASP A 245 27.18 20.87 38.32
CA ASP A 245 26.28 21.92 38.80
C ASP A 245 26.27 23.17 37.90
N ASN A 246 26.78 23.05 36.67
CA ASN A 246 26.85 24.16 35.72
C ASN A 246 26.91 23.62 34.29
N ALA A 247 25.79 23.04 33.84
CA ALA A 247 25.68 22.39 32.54
C ALA A 247 25.37 23.38 31.39
N PHE A 248 24.93 24.60 31.69
CA PHE A 248 24.53 25.62 30.72
C PHE A 248 25.38 26.88 30.92
N ASN A 249 26.63 26.84 30.47
CA ASN A 249 27.69 27.72 30.96
C ASN A 249 28.40 28.51 29.85
N GLY A 250 27.84 28.55 28.64
CA GLY A 250 28.41 29.29 27.52
C GLY A 250 29.56 28.55 26.84
N THR A 251 29.50 27.21 26.75
CA THR A 251 30.60 26.40 26.22
C THR A 251 30.28 25.62 24.95
N ASN A 252 31.34 25.14 24.29
CA ASN A 252 31.25 24.29 23.13
C ASN A 252 32.24 23.13 23.26
N SER A 253 31.72 21.96 23.62
CA SER A 253 32.49 20.73 23.81
C SER A 253 33.20 20.24 22.54
N PHE A 254 32.64 20.47 21.34
CA PHE A 254 33.25 20.02 20.07
C PHE A 254 34.54 20.77 19.73
N THR A 255 34.65 22.02 20.18
CA THR A 255 35.82 22.88 19.94
C THR A 255 36.65 23.12 21.20
N ASN A 256 36.22 22.58 22.35
CA ASN A 256 36.78 22.81 23.67
C ASN A 256 36.89 24.32 24.00
N SER A 257 35.82 25.06 23.73
CA SER A 257 35.72 26.52 23.94
C SER A 257 34.85 26.87 25.13
N ASN A 258 35.27 27.86 25.91
CA ASN A 258 34.49 28.49 27.00
C ASN A 258 34.15 29.96 26.69
N THR A 259 34.08 30.28 25.40
CA THR A 259 33.76 31.61 24.88
C THR A 259 32.57 31.56 23.93
N TYR A 260 31.75 30.52 24.04
CA TYR A 260 30.53 30.33 23.27
C TYR A 260 29.37 31.05 24.00
N TYR A 261 29.55 32.35 24.27
CA TYR A 261 28.73 33.11 25.21
C TYR A 261 27.22 33.01 24.94
N ASN A 262 26.44 32.83 26.01
CA ASN A 262 24.97 32.74 25.98
C ASN A 262 24.43 31.59 25.11
N CYS A 263 25.24 30.55 24.92
CA CYS A 263 24.88 29.37 24.17
C CYS A 263 25.69 28.15 24.64
N ASP A 264 25.11 26.97 24.59
CA ASP A 264 25.81 25.72 24.87
C ASP A 264 25.66 24.80 23.68
N LEU A 265 26.79 24.34 23.14
CA LEU A 265 26.86 23.31 22.11
C LEU A 265 27.73 22.17 22.62
N ASP A 266 27.13 21.34 23.44
CA ASP A 266 27.85 20.39 24.28
C ASP A 266 27.50 18.94 24.02
N VAL A 267 28.45 18.08 24.41
CA VAL A 267 28.33 16.63 24.31
C VAL A 267 28.91 15.97 25.56
N TYR A 268 28.19 14.96 26.04
CA TYR A 268 28.48 14.22 27.26
C TYR A 268 28.48 12.73 26.93
N ASP A 269 29.45 12.03 27.50
CA ASP A 269 29.47 10.58 27.53
C ASP A 269 28.37 10.07 28.47
N ILE A 270 27.55 9.13 27.99
CA ILE A 270 26.47 8.51 28.77
C ILE A 270 26.65 6.99 28.87
N GLN A 271 27.77 6.44 28.43
CA GLN A 271 28.09 5.02 28.47
C GLN A 271 27.79 4.43 29.85
N ASP A 272 28.30 5.03 30.92
CA ASP A 272 28.12 4.51 32.28
C ASP A 272 26.76 4.87 32.93
N ASN A 273 25.89 5.58 32.21
CA ASN A 273 24.61 6.07 32.72
C ASN A 273 23.39 5.41 32.04
N ILE A 274 23.63 4.48 31.10
CA ILE A 274 22.65 3.63 30.45
C ILE A 274 23.08 2.16 30.62
N SER A 275 22.12 1.28 30.90
CA SER A 275 22.36 -0.15 31.12
C SER A 275 21.95 -1.00 29.92
N ILE A 276 22.68 -2.10 29.71
CA ILE A 276 22.29 -3.13 28.76
C ILE A 276 20.90 -3.68 29.13
N GLY A 277 19.99 -3.72 28.16
CA GLY A 277 18.61 -4.13 28.32
C GLY A 277 17.64 -2.98 28.65
N ASP A 278 18.11 -1.74 28.77
CA ASP A 278 17.23 -0.58 28.91
C ASP A 278 16.33 -0.46 27.67
N THR A 279 15.03 -0.29 27.91
CA THR A 279 14.00 -0.11 26.88
C THR A 279 13.54 1.34 26.72
N ASN A 280 13.94 2.19 27.65
CA ASN A 280 13.74 3.63 27.62
C ASN A 280 14.87 4.32 28.41
N ALA A 281 15.04 5.62 28.18
CA ALA A 281 15.91 6.48 28.97
C ALA A 281 15.24 7.83 29.22
N THR A 282 15.58 8.48 30.33
CA THR A 282 15.03 9.80 30.68
C THR A 282 16.13 10.84 30.73
N ILE A 283 15.97 11.92 29.98
CA ILE A 283 16.84 13.09 30.03
C ILE A 283 16.15 14.13 30.90
N LYS A 284 16.86 14.64 31.90
CA LYS A 284 16.33 15.68 32.78
C LYS A 284 17.30 16.85 32.88
N MET A 285 16.77 18.04 32.63
CA MET A 285 17.47 19.32 32.75
C MET A 285 16.82 20.14 33.85
N THR A 286 17.63 20.83 34.66
CA THR A 286 17.14 21.65 35.77
C THR A 286 17.80 23.01 35.81
N THR A 287 17.11 23.97 36.43
CA THR A 287 17.66 25.25 36.92
C THR A 287 16.86 25.67 38.14
N GLY A 288 17.47 26.45 39.03
CA GLY A 288 16.83 27.00 40.21
C GLY A 288 17.32 26.41 41.52
N ALA A 289 17.90 27.25 42.38
CA ALA A 289 18.21 26.91 43.76
C ALA A 289 18.15 28.13 44.68
N LEU A 290 18.16 27.91 46.00
CA LEU A 290 18.33 28.98 46.97
C LEU A 290 19.81 29.34 47.10
N ASP A 291 20.14 30.63 47.03
CA ASP A 291 21.47 31.12 47.35
C ASP A 291 21.77 31.04 48.86
N GLU A 292 22.99 31.41 49.26
CA GLU A 292 23.44 31.37 50.65
C GLU A 292 22.60 32.25 51.61
N PHE A 293 21.81 33.18 51.08
CA PHE A 293 20.92 34.07 51.81
C PHE A 293 19.46 33.60 51.79
N GLY A 294 19.18 32.44 51.19
CA GLY A 294 17.83 31.89 51.04
C GLY A 294 16.99 32.60 49.97
N VAL A 295 17.63 33.32 49.04
CA VAL A 295 16.95 33.93 47.90
C VAL A 295 17.00 32.97 46.72
N PHE A 296 15.85 32.73 46.11
CA PHE A 296 15.78 31.89 44.92
C PHE A 296 16.46 32.58 43.73
N ARG A 297 17.34 31.83 43.06
CA ARG A 297 18.06 32.17 41.83
C ARG A 297 17.80 31.05 40.83
N ALA A 298 17.60 31.42 39.58
CA ALA A 298 17.50 30.49 38.46
C ALA A 298 17.90 31.25 37.21
N ASP A 299 18.50 30.53 36.27
CA ASP A 299 18.83 31.04 34.95
C ASP A 299 17.66 30.88 33.98
N LEU A 300 17.73 31.56 32.83
CA LEU A 300 16.86 31.38 31.69
C LEU A 300 17.56 30.47 30.68
N ILE A 301 17.14 29.22 30.55
CA ILE A 301 17.74 28.30 29.57
C ILE A 301 16.69 27.94 28.52
N ILE A 302 17.03 28.16 27.26
CA ILE A 302 16.18 27.87 26.11
C ILE A 302 16.76 26.68 25.37
N ILE A 303 16.12 25.52 25.51
CA ILE A 303 16.56 24.25 24.92
C ILE A 303 15.99 24.17 23.51
N ASN A 304 16.86 23.93 22.52
CA ASN A 304 16.50 23.91 21.11
C ASN A 304 16.56 22.49 20.53
N ASN A 305 17.63 21.75 20.84
CA ASN A 305 17.89 20.45 20.22
C ASN A 305 18.55 19.51 21.19
N ILE A 306 18.30 18.22 21.00
CA ILE A 306 19.02 17.15 21.68
C ILE A 306 19.39 16.09 20.64
N VAL A 307 20.61 15.58 20.72
CA VAL A 307 21.07 14.46 19.90
C VAL A 307 21.52 13.34 20.79
N THR A 308 21.00 12.14 20.58
CA THR A 308 21.43 10.93 21.30
C THR A 308 21.99 9.92 20.33
N VAL A 309 23.11 9.31 20.69
CA VAL A 309 23.71 8.18 19.98
C VAL A 309 23.73 7.00 20.95
N LEU A 310 22.97 5.96 20.63
CA LEU A 310 22.81 4.78 21.46
C LEU A 310 23.09 3.54 20.62
N ASN A 311 23.89 2.62 21.15
CA ASN A 311 24.13 1.32 20.50
C ASN A 311 22.92 0.41 20.80
N SER A 312 21.98 0.38 19.85
CA SER A 312 20.74 -0.40 19.91
C SER A 312 20.72 -1.38 18.75
N GLN A 313 20.24 -2.61 18.99
CA GLN A 313 20.03 -3.62 17.95
C GLN A 313 18.55 -3.98 17.90
N LEU A 314 17.85 -3.40 16.92
CA LEU A 314 16.44 -3.67 16.66
C LEU A 314 16.21 -3.79 15.14
N PRO A 315 15.40 -4.76 14.69
CA PRO A 315 14.86 -4.77 13.35
C PRO A 315 13.80 -3.66 13.16
N ASP A 316 13.42 -3.39 11.91
CA ASP A 316 12.32 -2.48 11.51
C ASP A 316 11.61 -3.10 10.30
N ALA A 317 10.64 -3.97 10.57
CA ALA A 317 9.86 -4.72 9.62
C ALA A 317 8.80 -3.84 8.96
N ARG A 318 8.83 -3.82 7.64
CA ARG A 318 7.79 -3.20 6.82
C ARG A 318 7.26 -4.21 5.83
N ILE A 319 5.98 -4.12 5.51
CA ILE A 319 5.36 -4.94 4.47
C ILE A 319 4.81 -4.04 3.36
N THR A 320 4.79 -4.56 2.15
CA THR A 320 4.17 -3.91 0.99
C THR A 320 3.47 -4.96 0.14
N LEU A 321 2.25 -4.67 -0.30
CA LEU A 321 1.56 -5.45 -1.32
C LEU A 321 2.08 -5.01 -2.70
N ASP A 322 2.83 -5.89 -3.36
CA ASP A 322 3.46 -5.58 -4.65
C ASP A 322 2.45 -5.65 -5.80
N ASP A 323 1.65 -6.71 -5.84
CA ASP A 323 0.55 -6.90 -6.77
C ASP A 323 -0.49 -7.91 -6.23
N PHE A 324 -1.63 -7.99 -6.91
CA PHE A 324 -2.64 -9.00 -6.63
C PHE A 324 -3.37 -9.45 -7.90
N THR A 325 -3.93 -10.66 -7.84
CA THR A 325 -4.79 -11.24 -8.88
C THR A 325 -6.11 -11.68 -8.26
N ILE A 326 -7.20 -11.38 -8.96
CA ILE A 326 -8.56 -11.79 -8.64
C ILE A 326 -9.20 -12.43 -9.87
N ASN A 327 -10.05 -13.43 -9.64
CA ASN A 327 -10.77 -14.12 -10.71
C ASN A 327 -12.25 -13.77 -10.64
N CYS A 328 -12.92 -13.79 -11.79
CA CYS A 328 -14.32 -13.42 -11.84
C CYS A 328 -15.23 -14.43 -11.13
N SER A 329 -16.21 -13.89 -10.39
CA SER A 329 -17.14 -14.65 -9.55
C SER A 329 -16.44 -15.55 -8.53
N ASN A 330 -15.19 -15.23 -8.18
CA ASN A 330 -14.39 -15.97 -7.22
C ASN A 330 -13.97 -15.03 -6.07
N ARG A 331 -14.28 -15.44 -4.84
CA ARG A 331 -13.92 -14.70 -3.62
C ARG A 331 -12.51 -15.06 -3.14
N THR A 332 -11.57 -15.21 -4.06
CA THR A 332 -10.18 -15.52 -3.76
C THR A 332 -9.28 -14.42 -4.29
N VAL A 333 -8.40 -13.93 -3.43
CA VAL A 333 -7.34 -12.97 -3.78
C VAL A 333 -6.00 -13.68 -3.69
N VAL A 334 -5.19 -13.61 -4.75
CA VAL A 334 -3.79 -14.02 -4.71
C VAL A 334 -2.94 -12.76 -4.62
N GLY A 335 -2.27 -12.53 -3.50
CA GLY A 335 -1.42 -11.36 -3.28
C GLY A 335 0.06 -11.72 -3.27
N ASN A 336 0.88 -10.98 -4.01
CA ASN A 336 2.33 -10.98 -3.87
C ASN A 336 2.74 -9.80 -2.99
N TYR A 337 3.60 -10.04 -2.03
CA TYR A 337 4.00 -9.03 -1.05
C TYR A 337 5.49 -9.14 -0.75
N THR A 338 6.07 -8.05 -0.27
CA THR A 338 7.47 -7.98 0.16
C THR A 338 7.55 -7.51 1.60
N VAL A 339 8.28 -8.25 2.43
CA VAL A 339 8.69 -7.84 3.77
C VAL A 339 10.10 -7.31 3.69
N SER A 340 10.37 -6.16 4.29
CA SER A 340 11.68 -5.51 4.30
C SER A 340 12.11 -5.15 5.70
N ASN A 341 13.42 -5.15 5.96
CA ASN A 341 14.03 -4.78 7.22
C ASN A 341 14.94 -3.55 7.01
N THR A 342 14.34 -2.42 6.64
CA THR A 342 15.04 -1.19 6.25
C THR A 342 15.19 -0.23 7.43
N ASN A 343 16.23 0.59 7.46
CA ASN A 343 16.45 1.54 8.57
C ASN A 343 16.51 0.82 9.94
N SER A 344 17.15 -0.34 9.97
CA SER A 344 17.29 -1.21 11.13
C SER A 344 18.73 -1.35 11.59
N THR A 345 18.93 -1.78 12.83
CA THR A 345 20.25 -2.07 13.42
C THR A 345 20.43 -3.54 13.76
N ASP A 346 19.42 -4.38 13.55
CA ASP A 346 19.49 -5.83 13.68
C ASP A 346 18.73 -6.54 12.55
N THR A 347 18.98 -7.84 12.39
CA THR A 347 18.27 -8.70 11.45
C THR A 347 16.86 -9.00 11.94
N LEU A 348 15.88 -9.00 11.03
CA LEU A 348 14.52 -9.46 11.34
C LEU A 348 14.51 -10.99 11.41
N PRO A 349 14.06 -11.61 12.51
CA PRO A 349 14.05 -13.06 12.66
C PRO A 349 13.22 -13.78 11.59
N GLN A 350 13.63 -14.99 11.22
CA GLN A 350 12.75 -15.91 10.48
C GLN A 350 11.52 -16.29 11.33
N ASN A 351 10.44 -16.68 10.68
CA ASN A 351 9.14 -16.94 11.29
C ASN A 351 8.52 -15.71 11.98
N THR A 352 8.90 -14.49 11.56
CA THR A 352 8.17 -13.28 11.94
C THR A 352 6.76 -13.39 11.32
N PRO A 353 5.69 -13.35 12.12
CA PRO A 353 4.35 -13.66 11.66
C PRO A 353 3.81 -12.55 10.75
N ILE A 354 2.91 -12.91 9.84
CA ILE A 354 2.25 -11.98 8.92
C ILE A 354 0.76 -12.28 8.95
N ALA A 355 -0.06 -11.27 9.22
CA ALA A 355 -1.51 -11.38 9.23
C ALA A 355 -2.13 -10.61 8.06
N PHE A 356 -3.23 -11.15 7.53
CA PHE A 356 -3.97 -10.57 6.41
C PHE A 356 -5.42 -10.39 6.84
N TYR A 357 -5.91 -9.15 6.77
CA TYR A 357 -7.25 -8.78 7.18
C TYR A 357 -8.06 -8.21 6.01
N ALA A 358 -9.32 -8.58 5.90
CA ALA A 358 -10.29 -7.96 5.00
C ALA A 358 -11.35 -7.24 5.85
N ASP A 359 -11.42 -5.91 5.75
CA ASP A 359 -12.25 -5.05 6.63
C ASP A 359 -12.09 -5.38 8.13
N GLY A 360 -10.85 -5.67 8.54
CA GLY A 360 -10.50 -6.03 9.92
C GLY A 360 -10.82 -7.46 10.33
N ILE A 361 -11.36 -8.30 9.44
CA ILE A 361 -11.54 -9.75 9.68
C ILE A 361 -10.29 -10.50 9.20
N LEU A 362 -9.69 -11.30 10.06
CA LEU A 362 -8.54 -12.15 9.70
C LEU A 362 -8.95 -13.17 8.62
N VAL A 363 -8.33 -13.10 7.44
CA VAL A 363 -8.60 -13.97 6.27
C VAL A 363 -7.43 -14.87 5.90
N GLY A 364 -6.23 -14.61 6.43
CA GLY A 364 -5.07 -15.45 6.20
C GLY A 364 -3.90 -15.09 7.13
N GLN A 365 -2.95 -16.01 7.22
CA GLN A 365 -1.70 -15.81 7.94
C GLN A 365 -0.54 -16.46 7.17
N SER A 366 0.64 -15.87 7.33
CA SER A 366 1.92 -16.37 6.82
C SER A 366 3.02 -16.05 7.82
N GLN A 367 4.27 -16.28 7.45
CA GLN A 367 5.44 -15.87 8.22
C GLN A 367 6.65 -15.73 7.29
N THR A 368 7.64 -14.93 7.68
CA THR A 368 8.93 -14.89 6.97
C THR A 368 9.60 -16.27 7.00
N GLN A 369 10.22 -16.66 5.89
CA GLN A 369 10.87 -17.97 5.74
C GLN A 369 12.35 -17.92 6.11
N ASN A 370 13.00 -16.77 5.92
CA ASN A 370 14.40 -16.55 6.22
C ASN A 370 14.56 -15.38 7.19
N THR A 371 15.72 -15.34 7.85
CA THR A 371 16.17 -14.13 8.55
C THR A 371 16.45 -13.05 7.51
N ILE A 372 15.81 -11.89 7.66
CA ILE A 372 16.00 -10.76 6.75
C ILE A 372 17.11 -9.88 7.32
N LEU A 373 18.23 -9.79 6.59
CA LEU A 373 19.38 -8.98 7.00
C LEU A 373 19.02 -7.49 7.07
N ILE A 374 19.86 -6.69 7.72
CA ILE A 374 19.74 -5.22 7.71
C ILE A 374 19.71 -4.72 6.26
N ASN A 375 18.74 -3.86 5.94
CA ASN A 375 18.42 -3.36 4.60
C ASN A 375 18.09 -4.46 3.57
N GLY A 376 17.79 -5.68 4.03
CA GLY A 376 17.32 -6.78 3.20
C GLY A 376 15.81 -6.82 3.05
N SER A 377 15.34 -7.71 2.18
CA SER A 377 13.93 -8.02 2.01
C SER A 377 13.70 -9.48 1.61
N GLU A 378 12.46 -9.95 1.79
CA GLU A 378 11.96 -11.25 1.36
C GLU A 378 10.57 -11.07 0.73
N SER A 379 10.36 -11.65 -0.45
CA SER A 379 9.04 -11.67 -1.10
C SER A 379 8.28 -12.96 -0.82
N GLY A 380 6.97 -12.86 -0.71
CA GLY A 380 6.04 -13.96 -0.49
C GLY A 380 4.80 -13.87 -1.37
N MET A 381 4.05 -14.97 -1.41
CA MET A 381 2.76 -15.07 -2.09
C MET A 381 1.76 -15.75 -1.15
N ILE A 382 0.54 -15.24 -1.12
CA ILE A 382 -0.55 -15.80 -0.32
C ILE A 382 -1.83 -15.90 -1.16
N THR A 383 -2.61 -16.96 -0.93
CA THR A 383 -3.97 -17.09 -1.45
C THR A 383 -4.96 -16.92 -0.30
N LEU A 384 -5.80 -15.90 -0.38
CA LEU A 384 -6.77 -15.50 0.64
C LEU A 384 -8.19 -15.81 0.17
N SER A 385 -8.97 -16.52 0.99
CA SER A 385 -10.39 -16.75 0.73
C SER A 385 -11.22 -15.73 1.51
N ILE A 386 -11.98 -14.90 0.79
CA ILE A 386 -12.74 -13.78 1.35
C ILE A 386 -14.13 -14.27 1.78
N PRO A 387 -14.50 -14.18 3.07
CA PRO A 387 -15.79 -14.64 3.58
C PRO A 387 -16.99 -13.98 2.89
N ASP A 388 -18.07 -14.73 2.67
CA ASP A 388 -19.33 -14.23 2.08
C ASP A 388 -20.04 -13.14 2.90
N ILE A 389 -19.64 -12.95 4.16
CA ILE A 389 -20.18 -11.89 5.03
C ILE A 389 -19.65 -10.50 4.65
N LEU A 390 -18.51 -10.44 3.96
CA LEU A 390 -17.89 -9.19 3.53
C LEU A 390 -18.45 -8.74 2.18
N SER A 391 -18.42 -7.43 1.93
CA SER A 391 -18.78 -6.87 0.62
C SER A 391 -17.79 -7.32 -0.46
N ASP A 392 -18.16 -7.17 -1.73
CA ASP A 392 -17.26 -7.39 -2.87
C ASP A 392 -16.19 -6.28 -2.96
N SER A 393 -16.42 -5.13 -2.31
CA SER A 393 -15.40 -4.11 -2.10
C SER A 393 -15.01 -4.08 -0.62
N PHE A 394 -13.72 -4.29 -0.32
CA PHE A 394 -13.20 -4.34 1.04
C PHE A 394 -11.75 -3.81 1.10
N LEU A 395 -11.33 -3.32 2.27
CA LEU A 395 -9.95 -2.95 2.51
C LEU A 395 -9.14 -4.19 2.91
N LEU A 396 -8.14 -4.56 2.10
CA LEU A 396 -7.17 -5.60 2.43
C LEU A 396 -6.00 -4.96 3.18
N THR A 397 -5.74 -5.39 4.42
CA THR A 397 -4.62 -4.94 5.24
C THR A 397 -3.65 -6.10 5.47
N LEU A 398 -2.38 -5.85 5.19
CA LEU A 398 -1.25 -6.74 5.47
C LEU A 398 -0.53 -6.19 6.69
N ALA A 399 -0.25 -7.03 7.68
CA ALA A 399 0.49 -6.66 8.88
C ALA A 399 1.65 -7.64 9.07
N VAL A 400 2.90 -7.15 9.01
CA VAL A 400 4.08 -7.93 9.44
C VAL A 400 4.28 -7.79 10.94
N ASP A 401 4.86 -8.81 11.55
CA ASP A 401 4.91 -8.96 13.01
C ASP A 401 3.52 -8.83 13.65
N ASP A 402 2.57 -9.59 13.11
CA ASP A 402 1.23 -9.73 13.71
C ASP A 402 0.87 -11.21 13.80
N ASP A 403 0.63 -11.69 15.02
CA ASP A 403 0.23 -13.07 15.30
C ASP A 403 -1.21 -13.43 14.89
N GLY A 404 -1.92 -12.50 14.23
CA GLY A 404 -3.32 -12.60 13.82
C GLY A 404 -4.29 -12.00 14.84
N THR A 405 -3.78 -11.40 15.92
CA THR A 405 -4.57 -10.73 16.96
C THR A 405 -4.25 -9.24 17.10
N GLY A 406 -3.40 -8.70 16.23
CA GLY A 406 -2.88 -7.33 16.31
C GLY A 406 -1.75 -7.19 17.34
N ILE A 407 -1.10 -8.30 17.71
CA ILE A 407 -0.01 -8.32 18.70
C ILE A 407 1.30 -8.69 18.00
N GLY A 408 2.29 -7.81 18.15
CA GLY A 408 3.67 -8.03 17.72
C GLY A 408 4.44 -9.04 18.58
N THR A 409 5.38 -9.71 17.95
CA THR A 409 6.23 -10.75 18.55
C THR A 409 7.70 -10.37 18.57
N VAL A 410 8.11 -9.43 17.72
CA VAL A 410 9.45 -8.89 17.62
C VAL A 410 9.40 -7.46 18.14
N ILE A 411 10.36 -7.07 18.98
CA ILE A 411 10.49 -5.67 19.35
C ILE A 411 11.21 -4.99 18.20
N GLU A 412 10.65 -3.89 17.74
CA GLU A 412 11.12 -3.17 16.56
C GLU A 412 11.45 -1.72 16.88
N ILE A 413 12.16 -1.09 15.96
CA ILE A 413 12.45 0.34 16.06
C ILE A 413 11.16 1.16 16.03
N ASN A 414 10.25 0.84 15.09
CA ASN A 414 8.99 1.53 14.94
C ASN A 414 7.83 0.55 14.69
N GLU A 415 7.19 0.17 15.79
CA GLU A 415 5.99 -0.68 15.87
C GLU A 415 4.77 -0.20 15.05
N ASN A 416 4.79 1.02 14.51
CA ASN A 416 3.65 1.61 13.81
C ASN A 416 3.80 1.61 12.29
N ASN A 417 4.88 1.05 11.73
CA ASN A 417 5.13 1.05 10.29
C ASN A 417 4.96 -0.33 9.61
N ASN A 418 4.44 -1.29 10.36
CA ASN A 418 4.33 -2.69 9.98
C ASN A 418 3.14 -3.03 9.05
N ASN A 419 2.38 -2.04 8.62
CA ASN A 419 1.11 -2.24 7.93
C ASN A 419 1.12 -1.62 6.53
N ASP A 420 0.52 -2.34 5.58
CA ASP A 420 0.15 -1.82 4.27
C ASP A 420 -1.32 -2.18 3.98
N ALA A 421 -2.00 -1.36 3.18
CA ALA A 421 -3.41 -1.59 2.88
C ALA A 421 -3.82 -1.11 1.49
N GLU A 422 -4.64 -1.92 0.83
CA GLU A 422 -5.15 -1.65 -0.53
C GLU A 422 -6.66 -1.94 -0.60
N LEU A 423 -7.40 -1.13 -1.35
CA LEU A 423 -8.82 -1.34 -1.57
C LEU A 423 -9.02 -2.36 -2.71
N ILE A 424 -9.61 -3.52 -2.40
CA ILE A 424 -9.86 -4.58 -3.38
C ILE A 424 -11.34 -4.57 -3.76
N GLU A 425 -11.62 -4.67 -5.07
CA GLU A 425 -12.96 -4.86 -5.62
C GLU A 425 -13.01 -6.19 -6.38
N LEU A 426 -13.74 -7.17 -5.85
CA LEU A 426 -13.93 -8.46 -6.48
C LEU A 426 -14.74 -8.31 -7.77
N LEU A 427 -14.39 -9.13 -8.75
CA LEU A 427 -15.05 -9.15 -10.05
C LEU A 427 -16.29 -10.03 -9.98
N ILE A 428 -17.43 -9.50 -10.41
CA ILE A 428 -18.71 -10.21 -10.48
C ILE A 428 -19.09 -10.37 -11.95
N ALA A 429 -19.40 -11.60 -12.37
CA ALA A 429 -19.90 -11.84 -13.72
C ALA A 429 -21.31 -11.25 -13.88
N PRO A 430 -21.63 -10.64 -15.04
CA PRO A 430 -22.99 -10.30 -15.39
C PRO A 430 -23.94 -11.50 -15.33
N ALA A 431 -25.23 -11.24 -15.14
CA ALA A 431 -26.24 -12.30 -15.17
C ALA A 431 -26.29 -12.99 -16.54
N ILE A 432 -26.49 -14.32 -16.53
CA ILE A 432 -26.58 -15.14 -17.73
C ILE A 432 -27.74 -14.66 -18.62
N GLN A 433 -27.45 -14.43 -19.91
CA GLN A 433 -28.43 -13.98 -20.89
C GLN A 433 -29.06 -15.17 -21.63
N GLU A 434 -30.40 -15.19 -21.71
CA GLU A 434 -31.15 -16.21 -22.45
C GLU A 434 -31.16 -15.88 -23.95
N LEU A 435 -30.67 -16.80 -24.77
CA LEU A 435 -30.71 -16.73 -26.23
C LEU A 435 -31.88 -17.56 -26.79
N PRO A 436 -32.32 -17.31 -28.04
CA PRO A 436 -33.36 -18.11 -28.66
C PRO A 436 -32.98 -19.60 -28.74
N ASN A 437 -33.91 -20.47 -28.34
CA ASN A 437 -33.74 -21.92 -28.45
C ASN A 437 -33.61 -22.36 -29.92
N ALA A 438 -32.88 -23.44 -30.14
CA ALA A 438 -32.74 -24.05 -31.46
C ALA A 438 -33.40 -25.43 -31.52
N ILE A 439 -33.97 -25.74 -32.69
CA ILE A 439 -34.62 -27.02 -32.97
C ILE A 439 -33.85 -27.69 -34.09
N GLY A 440 -33.29 -28.86 -33.79
CA GLY A 440 -32.58 -29.71 -34.73
C GLY A 440 -33.49 -30.78 -35.33
N CYS A 441 -33.12 -31.24 -36.50
CA CYS A 441 -33.80 -32.31 -37.20
C CYS A 441 -33.40 -33.67 -36.61
N ASN A 442 -34.37 -34.52 -36.21
CA ASN A 442 -34.05 -35.85 -35.67
C ASN A 442 -33.36 -36.71 -36.73
N GLU A 443 -32.09 -37.01 -36.50
CA GLU A 443 -31.25 -37.89 -37.33
C GLU A 443 -31.29 -39.35 -36.85
N GLY A 444 -32.04 -39.61 -35.78
CA GLY A 444 -32.18 -40.90 -35.12
C GLY A 444 -31.98 -40.76 -33.61
N PHE A 445 -32.63 -41.63 -32.83
CA PHE A 445 -32.50 -41.70 -31.36
C PHE A 445 -32.75 -40.38 -30.60
N ASN A 446 -33.47 -39.42 -31.19
CA ASN A 446 -33.67 -38.06 -30.67
C ASN A 446 -32.38 -37.23 -30.58
N SER A 447 -31.44 -37.49 -31.50
CA SER A 447 -30.23 -36.68 -31.68
C SER A 447 -30.25 -35.91 -33.00
N ALA A 448 -29.56 -34.78 -33.01
CA ALA A 448 -29.30 -33.96 -34.20
C ALA A 448 -27.90 -33.33 -34.09
N SER A 449 -27.25 -33.08 -35.23
CA SER A 449 -26.05 -32.23 -35.29
C SER A 449 -26.42 -30.74 -35.27
N PHE A 450 -25.70 -29.95 -34.47
CA PHE A 450 -25.85 -28.50 -34.33
C PHE A 450 -24.51 -27.80 -34.52
N ASN A 451 -24.53 -26.66 -35.22
CA ASN A 451 -23.43 -25.71 -35.21
C ASN A 451 -23.68 -24.65 -34.13
N LEU A 452 -23.08 -24.83 -32.95
CA LEU A 452 -23.28 -23.95 -31.79
C LEU A 452 -22.70 -22.55 -32.04
N VAL A 453 -21.62 -22.46 -32.81
CA VAL A 453 -20.97 -21.18 -33.17
C VAL A 453 -21.93 -20.37 -34.05
N GLU A 454 -22.43 -20.97 -35.14
CA GLU A 454 -23.38 -20.31 -36.04
C GLU A 454 -24.68 -19.88 -35.31
N LEU A 455 -25.19 -20.73 -34.41
CA LEU A 455 -26.36 -20.41 -33.60
C LEU A 455 -26.12 -19.20 -32.68
N PHE A 456 -24.96 -19.18 -32.01
CA PHE A 456 -24.58 -18.09 -31.12
C PHE A 456 -24.37 -16.77 -31.86
N GLU A 457 -23.59 -16.80 -32.94
CA GLU A 457 -23.29 -15.63 -33.78
C GLU A 457 -24.57 -15.03 -34.39
N THR A 458 -25.48 -15.89 -34.86
CA THR A 458 -26.77 -15.45 -35.41
C THR A 458 -27.64 -14.77 -34.36
N ALA A 459 -27.63 -15.27 -33.12
CA ALA A 459 -28.44 -14.74 -32.04
C ALA A 459 -27.90 -13.41 -31.48
N THR A 460 -26.57 -13.27 -31.39
CA THR A 460 -25.91 -12.18 -30.68
C THR A 460 -25.30 -11.12 -31.59
N GLN A 461 -25.01 -11.46 -32.86
CA GLN A 461 -24.16 -10.67 -33.77
C GLN A 461 -22.74 -10.47 -33.24
N ILE A 462 -22.29 -11.30 -32.30
CA ILE A 462 -20.92 -11.32 -31.78
C ILE A 462 -20.14 -12.32 -32.62
N ASP A 463 -19.04 -11.86 -33.22
CA ASP A 463 -18.06 -12.64 -33.98
C ASP A 463 -16.74 -12.54 -33.20
N SER A 464 -16.35 -13.63 -32.52
CA SER A 464 -15.18 -13.70 -31.64
C SER A 464 -14.57 -15.11 -31.68
N ASP A 465 -13.24 -15.18 -31.70
CA ASP A 465 -12.50 -16.44 -31.61
C ASP A 465 -12.46 -16.99 -30.16
N ASP A 466 -12.85 -16.19 -29.16
CA ASP A 466 -12.77 -16.50 -27.72
C ASP A 466 -14.13 -16.92 -27.13
N ILE A 467 -14.87 -17.78 -27.85
CA ILE A 467 -16.17 -18.31 -27.44
C ILE A 467 -16.00 -19.76 -26.97
N ILE A 468 -16.39 -20.04 -25.73
CA ILE A 468 -16.31 -21.38 -25.15
C ILE A 468 -17.71 -21.86 -24.76
N PHE A 469 -18.02 -23.12 -25.10
CA PHE A 469 -19.33 -23.73 -24.87
C PHE A 469 -19.24 -24.85 -23.82
N TYR A 470 -20.29 -24.99 -23.00
CA TYR A 470 -20.37 -25.96 -21.92
C TYR A 470 -21.77 -26.59 -21.84
N GLU A 471 -21.86 -27.83 -21.36
CA GLU A 471 -23.13 -28.54 -21.13
C GLU A 471 -23.71 -28.29 -19.72
N ALA A 472 -22.91 -27.76 -18.79
CA ALA A 472 -23.30 -27.46 -17.43
C ALA A 472 -22.83 -26.07 -16.98
N LEU A 473 -23.62 -25.42 -16.13
CA LEU A 473 -23.26 -24.12 -15.55
C LEU A 473 -21.99 -24.21 -14.69
N SER A 474 -21.85 -25.29 -13.91
CA SER A 474 -20.67 -25.48 -13.06
C SER A 474 -19.37 -25.57 -13.87
N ASP A 475 -19.42 -26.17 -15.05
CA ASP A 475 -18.28 -26.33 -15.95
C ASP A 475 -17.85 -24.97 -16.53
N LEU A 476 -18.81 -24.09 -16.85
CA LEU A 476 -18.55 -22.70 -17.24
C LEU A 476 -17.91 -21.88 -16.11
N GLU A 477 -18.39 -22.06 -14.88
CA GLU A 477 -17.90 -21.34 -13.69
C GLU A 477 -16.47 -21.76 -13.31
N THR A 478 -16.10 -23.03 -13.52
CA THR A 478 -14.77 -23.57 -13.20
C THR A 478 -13.80 -23.62 -14.39
N ASP A 479 -14.25 -23.27 -15.60
CA ASP A 479 -13.51 -23.47 -16.85
C ASP A 479 -13.06 -24.92 -17.09
N GLU A 480 -13.94 -25.88 -16.79
CA GLU A 480 -13.69 -27.31 -16.98
C GLU A 480 -14.64 -27.89 -18.04
N ASN A 481 -14.30 -29.04 -18.63
CA ASN A 481 -15.19 -29.83 -19.51
C ASN A 481 -15.84 -29.07 -20.68
N ASN A 482 -15.10 -28.18 -21.35
CA ASN A 482 -15.60 -27.46 -22.52
C ASN A 482 -15.93 -28.38 -23.71
N ILE A 483 -16.90 -27.97 -24.52
CA ILE A 483 -17.29 -28.66 -25.76
C ILE A 483 -16.18 -28.48 -26.81
N ILE A 484 -15.54 -29.58 -27.19
CA ILE A 484 -14.34 -29.57 -28.06
C ILE A 484 -14.68 -29.27 -29.53
N ASN A 485 -15.85 -29.68 -30.01
CA ASN A 485 -16.27 -29.53 -31.40
C ASN A 485 -17.63 -28.81 -31.51
N PRO A 486 -17.69 -27.49 -31.25
CA PRO A 486 -18.95 -26.76 -31.22
C PRO A 486 -19.60 -26.60 -32.61
N GLU A 487 -18.85 -26.70 -33.69
CA GLU A 487 -19.35 -26.59 -35.08
C GLU A 487 -20.16 -27.81 -35.55
N ASP A 488 -19.97 -28.96 -34.90
CA ASP A 488 -20.68 -30.22 -35.19
C ASP A 488 -20.96 -30.95 -33.87
N TYR A 489 -21.70 -30.26 -33.01
CA TYR A 489 -22.11 -30.76 -31.70
C TYR A 489 -23.32 -31.70 -31.82
N GLN A 490 -23.28 -32.84 -31.15
CA GLN A 490 -24.41 -33.77 -31.05
C GLN A 490 -24.94 -33.84 -29.63
N ASN A 491 -26.25 -33.66 -29.47
CA ASN A 491 -26.87 -33.67 -28.16
C ASN A 491 -26.90 -35.08 -27.54
N ILE A 492 -26.53 -35.18 -26.26
CA ILE A 492 -26.58 -36.43 -25.48
C ILE A 492 -27.93 -36.67 -24.81
N THR A 493 -28.70 -35.61 -24.59
CA THR A 493 -30.06 -35.64 -24.05
C THR A 493 -30.95 -34.69 -24.85
N ASN A 494 -32.27 -34.92 -24.81
CA ASN A 494 -33.24 -34.06 -25.48
C ASN A 494 -34.37 -33.72 -24.49
N PRO A 495 -34.57 -32.44 -24.11
CA PRO A 495 -33.75 -31.27 -24.49
C PRO A 495 -32.44 -31.17 -23.69
N ILE A 496 -31.46 -30.41 -24.21
CA ILE A 496 -30.20 -30.07 -23.52
C ILE A 496 -30.01 -28.55 -23.47
N THR A 497 -29.43 -28.03 -22.40
CA THR A 497 -29.08 -26.59 -22.28
C THR A 497 -27.60 -26.42 -22.55
N ILE A 498 -27.25 -25.44 -23.39
CA ILE A 498 -25.87 -25.07 -23.69
C ILE A 498 -25.60 -23.73 -23.03
N TYR A 499 -24.47 -23.62 -22.35
CA TYR A 499 -23.95 -22.39 -21.77
C TYR A 499 -22.78 -21.90 -22.63
N VAL A 500 -22.70 -20.59 -22.81
CA VAL A 500 -21.66 -19.93 -23.60
C VAL A 500 -20.94 -18.92 -22.73
N LYS A 501 -19.61 -18.97 -22.74
CA LYS A 501 -18.72 -17.99 -22.11
C LYS A 501 -18.00 -17.21 -23.20
N VAL A 502 -18.09 -15.90 -23.13
CA VAL A 502 -17.38 -14.98 -24.03
C VAL A 502 -16.46 -14.11 -23.19
N ASP A 503 -15.17 -14.12 -23.50
CA ASP A 503 -14.19 -13.29 -22.78
C ASP A 503 -14.53 -11.80 -22.96
N ASN A 504 -14.66 -11.07 -21.84
CA ASN A 504 -14.99 -9.65 -21.84
C ASN A 504 -14.34 -8.98 -20.62
N PRO A 505 -13.05 -8.57 -20.73
CA PRO A 505 -12.28 -8.05 -19.62
C PRO A 505 -12.99 -6.90 -18.87
N PRO A 506 -12.94 -6.87 -17.53
CA PRO A 506 -12.11 -7.72 -16.65
C PRO A 506 -12.72 -9.10 -16.30
N CYS A 507 -13.90 -9.46 -16.83
CA CYS A 507 -14.58 -10.72 -16.57
C CYS A 507 -14.96 -11.42 -17.89
N TYR A 508 -16.19 -11.91 -18.01
CA TYR A 508 -16.76 -12.60 -19.14
C TYR A 508 -18.26 -12.34 -19.17
N ASP A 509 -18.85 -12.42 -20.37
CA ASP A 509 -20.30 -12.50 -20.53
C ASP A 509 -20.72 -13.97 -20.64
N ALA A 510 -21.84 -14.30 -20.01
CA ALA A 510 -22.42 -15.64 -20.05
C ALA A 510 -23.78 -15.62 -20.74
N TYR A 511 -24.02 -16.64 -21.57
CA TYR A 511 -25.27 -16.84 -22.29
C TYR A 511 -25.73 -18.29 -22.14
N GLN A 512 -27.01 -18.54 -22.38
CA GLN A 512 -27.53 -19.89 -22.49
C GLN A 512 -28.64 -20.02 -23.54
N PHE A 513 -28.79 -21.21 -24.11
CA PHE A 513 -29.93 -21.57 -24.95
C PHE A 513 -30.23 -23.07 -24.83
N GLN A 514 -31.48 -23.44 -25.09
CA GLN A 514 -31.88 -24.85 -25.15
C GLN A 514 -31.84 -25.37 -26.58
N LEU A 515 -31.24 -26.54 -26.74
CA LEU A 515 -31.35 -27.37 -27.94
C LEU A 515 -32.44 -28.41 -27.73
N SER A 516 -33.29 -28.55 -28.74
CA SER A 516 -34.32 -29.58 -28.80
C SER A 516 -34.31 -30.25 -30.16
N VAL A 517 -34.75 -31.50 -30.21
CA VAL A 517 -34.79 -32.28 -31.44
C VAL A 517 -36.24 -32.63 -31.76
N ASP A 518 -36.66 -32.26 -32.97
CA ASP A 518 -37.98 -32.57 -33.53
C ASP A 518 -37.87 -33.53 -34.70
N ASN A 519 -38.90 -34.37 -34.87
CA ASN A 519 -38.98 -35.29 -36.01
C ASN A 519 -39.09 -34.48 -37.30
N CYS A 520 -38.31 -34.84 -38.33
CA CYS A 520 -38.35 -34.23 -39.66
C CYS A 520 -39.11 -35.08 -40.68
N PRO A 521 -39.65 -34.51 -41.77
CA PRO A 521 -40.25 -35.29 -42.84
C PRO A 521 -39.22 -36.26 -43.46
N PRO A 522 -39.55 -37.55 -43.63
CA PRO A 522 -38.66 -38.51 -44.26
C PRO A 522 -38.47 -38.20 -45.76
N TYR A 523 -37.28 -38.47 -46.29
CA TYR A 523 -36.99 -38.31 -47.71
C TYR A 523 -37.29 -39.60 -48.48
N VAL A 524 -38.29 -39.56 -49.35
CA VAL A 524 -38.72 -40.71 -50.14
C VAL A 524 -38.03 -40.72 -51.50
N PRO A 525 -37.21 -41.75 -51.82
CA PRO A 525 -36.52 -41.80 -53.12
C PRO A 525 -37.49 -42.09 -54.28
N GLU A 526 -37.18 -41.57 -55.46
CA GLU A 526 -38.01 -41.74 -56.66
C GLU A 526 -37.87 -43.13 -57.31
N GLY A 527 -36.87 -43.93 -56.92
CA GLY A 527 -36.69 -45.28 -57.43
C GLY A 527 -35.64 -46.08 -56.68
N PHE A 528 -35.67 -47.40 -56.89
CA PHE A 528 -34.72 -48.35 -56.33
C PHE A 528 -34.60 -49.58 -57.25
N SER A 529 -33.52 -50.36 -57.08
CA SER A 529 -33.12 -51.45 -57.95
C SER A 529 -32.89 -52.76 -57.20
N PRO A 530 -33.91 -53.62 -57.04
CA PRO A 530 -33.78 -54.89 -56.33
C PRO A 530 -33.07 -55.96 -57.19
N ASN A 531 -31.78 -55.77 -57.47
CA ASN A 531 -30.96 -56.64 -58.34
C ASN A 531 -29.92 -57.48 -57.56
N GLY A 532 -29.76 -57.23 -56.26
CA GLY A 532 -28.84 -57.92 -55.36
C GLY A 532 -27.39 -57.44 -55.43
N ASP A 533 -27.13 -56.23 -55.95
CA ASP A 533 -25.79 -55.66 -56.03
C ASP A 533 -25.35 -54.92 -54.74
N GLY A 534 -26.25 -54.83 -53.75
CA GLY A 534 -26.04 -54.18 -52.46
C GLY A 534 -26.41 -52.68 -52.45
N THR A 535 -26.71 -52.08 -53.60
CA THR A 535 -27.01 -50.65 -53.73
C THR A 535 -28.47 -50.45 -54.13
N ASN A 536 -29.23 -49.70 -53.32
CA ASN A 536 -30.66 -49.42 -53.57
C ASN A 536 -31.49 -50.70 -53.80
N ASP A 537 -31.14 -51.83 -53.16
CA ASP A 537 -31.84 -53.11 -53.32
C ASP A 537 -33.25 -53.16 -52.71
N TRP A 538 -33.58 -52.14 -51.93
CA TRP A 538 -34.86 -52.03 -51.26
C TRP A 538 -35.27 -50.56 -51.21
N PHE A 539 -36.55 -50.32 -50.95
CA PHE A 539 -37.11 -48.98 -50.89
C PHE A 539 -36.71 -48.27 -49.59
N ASN A 540 -35.47 -47.78 -49.56
CA ASN A 540 -34.85 -47.14 -48.41
C ASN A 540 -35.26 -45.66 -48.30
N ILE A 541 -36.37 -45.41 -47.61
CA ILE A 541 -36.82 -44.06 -47.25
C ILE A 541 -35.92 -43.51 -46.14
N GLN A 542 -35.17 -42.45 -46.42
CA GLN A 542 -34.20 -41.87 -45.48
C GLN A 542 -34.93 -41.13 -44.35
N GLY A 543 -34.45 -41.26 -43.12
CA GLY A 543 -35.08 -40.65 -41.93
C GLY A 543 -36.43 -41.28 -41.56
N LEU A 544 -36.81 -42.42 -42.16
CA LEU A 544 -38.06 -43.10 -41.79
C LEU A 544 -37.85 -44.12 -40.67
N TYR A 545 -36.89 -45.02 -40.86
CA TYR A 545 -36.74 -46.23 -40.06
C TYR A 545 -36.16 -45.97 -38.66
N ASP A 546 -35.42 -44.86 -38.49
CA ASP A 546 -34.74 -44.50 -37.24
C ASP A 546 -35.46 -43.37 -36.47
N VAL A 547 -36.49 -42.76 -37.07
CA VAL A 547 -37.23 -41.61 -36.51
C VAL A 547 -38.70 -41.95 -36.29
N PHE A 548 -39.35 -42.54 -37.31
CA PHE A 548 -40.75 -42.96 -37.25
C PHE A 548 -40.83 -44.47 -37.11
N GLU A 549 -40.31 -45.02 -36.01
CA GLU A 549 -40.21 -46.48 -35.81
C GLU A 549 -41.59 -47.19 -35.84
N GLN A 550 -42.69 -46.45 -35.62
CA GLN A 550 -44.06 -46.97 -35.63
C GLN A 550 -44.77 -46.75 -36.98
N HIS A 551 -44.06 -46.38 -38.05
CA HIS A 551 -44.66 -46.12 -39.35
C HIS A 551 -45.33 -47.35 -39.98
N GLU A 552 -46.26 -47.09 -40.90
CA GLU A 552 -46.84 -48.10 -41.78
C GLU A 552 -46.62 -47.70 -43.25
N LEU A 553 -46.06 -48.60 -44.06
CA LEU A 553 -45.80 -48.38 -45.48
C LEU A 553 -46.67 -49.31 -46.33
N LYS A 554 -47.52 -48.73 -47.19
CA LYS A 554 -48.37 -49.46 -48.14
C LYS A 554 -47.95 -49.17 -49.58
N ILE A 555 -47.77 -50.21 -50.40
CA ILE A 555 -47.45 -50.06 -51.83
C ILE A 555 -48.57 -50.65 -52.69
N TYR A 556 -48.93 -49.92 -53.73
CA TYR A 556 -49.97 -50.23 -54.69
C TYR A 556 -49.39 -50.33 -56.10
N ASN A 557 -49.90 -51.26 -56.90
CA ASN A 557 -49.60 -51.29 -58.33
C ASN A 557 -50.35 -50.18 -59.09
N ARG A 558 -50.05 -50.01 -60.38
CA ARG A 558 -50.70 -49.01 -61.26
C ARG A 558 -52.23 -49.11 -61.41
N TYR A 559 -52.85 -50.18 -60.92
CA TYR A 559 -54.28 -50.39 -60.93
C TYR A 559 -54.93 -50.15 -59.55
N GLY A 560 -54.18 -49.65 -58.57
CA GLY A 560 -54.66 -49.38 -57.22
C GLY A 560 -54.79 -50.63 -56.33
N THR A 561 -54.17 -51.75 -56.70
CA THR A 561 -54.17 -52.97 -55.87
C THR A 561 -53.02 -52.91 -54.85
N LEU A 562 -53.31 -53.08 -53.56
CA LEU A 562 -52.30 -53.22 -52.50
C LEU A 562 -51.47 -54.49 -52.72
N ILE A 563 -50.16 -54.32 -52.92
CA ILE A 563 -49.21 -55.42 -53.17
C ILE A 563 -48.21 -55.60 -52.03
N PHE A 564 -47.99 -54.56 -51.23
CA PHE A 564 -47.09 -54.62 -50.09
C PHE A 564 -47.64 -53.79 -48.92
N GLU A 565 -47.45 -54.30 -47.71
CA GLU A 565 -47.68 -53.60 -46.46
C GLU A 565 -46.54 -53.96 -45.50
N GLY A 566 -45.86 -52.95 -44.96
CA GLY A 566 -44.68 -53.10 -44.13
C GLY A 566 -44.57 -52.03 -43.05
N ASP A 567 -43.51 -52.15 -42.27
CA ASP A 567 -43.18 -51.39 -41.05
C ASP A 567 -41.65 -51.41 -40.86
N ASN A 568 -41.15 -51.06 -39.67
CA ASN A 568 -39.71 -51.02 -39.39
C ASN A 568 -39.01 -52.38 -39.56
N ASP A 569 -39.71 -53.48 -39.25
CA ASP A 569 -39.21 -54.86 -39.37
C ASP A 569 -39.39 -55.43 -40.78
N LYS A 570 -40.36 -54.90 -41.55
CA LYS A 570 -40.72 -55.38 -42.88
C LYS A 570 -40.47 -54.31 -43.93
N LYS A 571 -39.20 -54.20 -44.33
CA LYS A 571 -38.72 -53.34 -45.44
C LYS A 571 -39.14 -53.89 -46.81
N TRP A 572 -39.35 -53.00 -47.79
CA TRP A 572 -39.80 -53.42 -49.12
C TRP A 572 -38.64 -53.65 -50.09
N TYR A 573 -38.33 -54.92 -50.35
CA TYR A 573 -37.30 -55.37 -51.31
C TYR A 573 -37.85 -55.56 -52.73
N GLY A 574 -38.93 -54.85 -53.09
CA GLY A 574 -39.64 -55.11 -54.35
C GLY A 574 -40.47 -56.40 -54.35
N LEU A 575 -40.61 -57.09 -53.22
CA LEU A 575 -41.37 -58.34 -53.10
C LEU A 575 -42.83 -58.10 -52.72
N ILE A 576 -43.73 -58.93 -53.25
CA ILE A 576 -45.17 -58.84 -52.97
C ILE A 576 -45.51 -59.60 -51.67
N ASN A 577 -46.20 -58.97 -50.71
CA ASN A 577 -46.69 -59.64 -49.49
C ASN A 577 -48.21 -59.49 -49.24
N ARG A 578 -48.90 -58.69 -50.06
CA ARG A 578 -50.37 -58.52 -50.08
C ARG A 578 -50.93 -58.87 -51.47
N GLY A 579 -52.25 -59.06 -51.56
CA GLY A 579 -52.93 -59.48 -52.80
C GLY A 579 -53.12 -61.01 -52.93
N LEU A 580 -53.78 -61.44 -54.02
CA LEU A 580 -54.22 -62.83 -54.22
C LEU A 580 -53.15 -63.73 -54.88
N ASN A 581 -52.25 -63.17 -55.70
CA ASN A 581 -51.29 -63.89 -56.52
C ASN A 581 -49.86 -63.35 -56.32
N ASN A 582 -48.85 -64.14 -56.68
CA ASN A 582 -47.42 -63.75 -56.75
C ASN A 582 -46.80 -63.31 -55.41
N LYS A 583 -47.32 -63.78 -54.27
CA LYS A 583 -46.70 -63.50 -52.97
C LYS A 583 -45.28 -64.08 -52.90
N GLY A 584 -44.33 -63.28 -52.48
CA GLY A 584 -42.90 -63.62 -52.43
C GLY A 584 -42.16 -63.41 -53.74
N GLU A 585 -42.85 -63.08 -54.84
CA GLU A 585 -42.23 -62.78 -56.13
C GLU A 585 -41.85 -61.29 -56.24
N LEU A 586 -40.81 -61.03 -57.03
CA LEU A 586 -40.38 -59.67 -57.37
C LEU A 586 -41.40 -59.00 -58.29
N VAL A 587 -41.68 -57.72 -58.01
CA VAL A 587 -42.56 -56.92 -58.86
C VAL A 587 -41.90 -56.62 -60.22
N PRO A 588 -42.66 -56.60 -61.33
CA PRO A 588 -42.13 -56.20 -62.62
C PRO A 588 -41.57 -54.76 -62.62
N VAL A 589 -40.62 -54.47 -63.52
CA VAL A 589 -40.17 -53.10 -63.79
C VAL A 589 -41.36 -52.16 -64.07
N GLY A 590 -41.41 -51.04 -63.37
CA GLY A 590 -42.47 -50.06 -63.53
C GLY A 590 -42.67 -49.14 -62.33
N THR A 591 -43.65 -48.25 -62.47
CA THR A 591 -44.05 -47.31 -61.41
C THR A 591 -45.07 -47.93 -60.47
N TYR A 592 -44.81 -47.79 -59.17
CA TYR A 592 -45.67 -48.16 -58.06
C TYR A 592 -46.04 -46.93 -57.26
N PHE A 593 -47.12 -47.00 -56.49
CA PHE A 593 -47.61 -45.91 -55.67
C PHE A 593 -47.51 -46.29 -54.21
N TYR A 594 -47.07 -45.37 -53.35
CA TYR A 594 -46.99 -45.62 -51.91
C TYR A 594 -47.97 -44.74 -51.14
N VAL A 595 -48.42 -45.25 -50.00
CA VAL A 595 -49.01 -44.47 -48.92
C VAL A 595 -48.18 -44.78 -47.67
N LEU A 596 -47.50 -43.76 -47.16
CA LEU A 596 -46.68 -43.83 -45.96
C LEU A 596 -47.46 -43.15 -44.82
N TYR A 597 -47.72 -43.88 -43.75
CA TYR A 597 -48.29 -43.36 -42.52
C TYR A 597 -47.15 -43.25 -41.49
N PRO A 598 -46.64 -42.04 -41.21
CA PRO A 598 -45.58 -41.88 -40.21
C PRO A 598 -46.03 -42.26 -38.79
N ASN A 599 -47.35 -42.21 -38.53
CA ASN A 599 -47.98 -42.50 -37.24
C ASN A 599 -47.45 -41.61 -36.09
N ASP A 600 -47.10 -40.38 -36.44
CA ASP A 600 -46.71 -39.33 -35.51
C ASP A 600 -47.82 -38.26 -35.47
N PRO A 601 -48.24 -37.74 -34.29
CA PRO A 601 -49.29 -36.74 -34.17
C PRO A 601 -49.11 -35.48 -35.03
N GLU A 602 -47.86 -35.12 -35.33
CA GLU A 602 -47.53 -33.91 -36.09
C GLU A 602 -47.51 -34.13 -37.60
N TYR A 603 -47.55 -35.38 -38.06
CA TYR A 603 -47.39 -35.74 -39.45
C TYR A 603 -48.63 -36.38 -40.09
N GLN A 604 -49.02 -35.87 -41.27
CA GLN A 604 -50.08 -36.47 -42.09
C GLN A 604 -49.53 -37.59 -42.98
N PRO A 605 -50.38 -38.55 -43.41
CA PRO A 605 -49.97 -39.58 -44.37
C PRO A 605 -49.45 -38.98 -45.67
N GLN A 606 -48.29 -39.46 -46.12
CA GLN A 606 -47.66 -39.06 -47.36
C GLN A 606 -48.00 -40.04 -48.49
N VAL A 607 -48.24 -39.51 -49.70
CA VAL A 607 -48.54 -40.32 -50.88
C VAL A 607 -47.63 -39.92 -52.03
N GLY A 608 -47.19 -40.91 -52.81
CA GLY A 608 -46.33 -40.66 -53.94
C GLY A 608 -46.15 -41.88 -54.81
N TRP A 609 -45.12 -41.84 -55.65
CA TRP A 609 -44.75 -42.93 -56.55
C TRP A 609 -43.29 -43.28 -56.37
N VAL A 610 -42.94 -44.51 -56.77
CA VAL A 610 -41.58 -45.02 -56.79
C VAL A 610 -41.41 -45.91 -58.01
N TYR A 611 -40.29 -45.76 -58.72
CA TYR A 611 -39.96 -46.55 -59.90
C TYR A 611 -39.06 -47.72 -59.52
N VAL A 612 -39.47 -48.94 -59.89
CA VAL A 612 -38.67 -50.16 -59.70
C VAL A 612 -37.99 -50.51 -61.01
N ASN A 613 -36.67 -50.66 -60.98
CA ASN A 613 -35.85 -51.02 -62.15
C ASN A 613 -34.65 -51.87 -61.75
N TYR A 614 -34.36 -52.97 -62.43
CA TYR A 614 -33.29 -53.90 -62.03
C TYR A 614 -32.60 -54.54 -63.23
#